data_AF-A0AAE2U1A7-F1
#
_entry.id   AF-A0AAE2U1A7-F1
#
_cell.length_a   1.000
_cell.length_b   1.000
_cell.length_c   1.000
_cell.angle_alpha   90.00
_cell.angle_beta   90.00
_cell.angle_gamma   90.00
#
_symmetry.space_group_name_H-M   'P 1'
#
loop_
_entity.id
_entity.type
_entity.pdbx_description
1 polymer ?
#
loop_
_entity_poly.entity_id
_entity_poly.type
_entity_poly.pdbx_seq_one_letter_code
_entity_poly.pdbx_strand_id
1 'polypeptide(L)'
;MEYDDKLIEEAILALLVTFSFDNGNAWKGFDFETMSRLHEHGFISNPVNKNKSIWLTAEGLERGRQIADRLFGVSTQVEHGSDSDT
;
A
#
# COMPACT_ATOMS: atom_id res chain seq x y z
N MET A 1 15.45 -1.36 18.40
CA MET A 1 15.05 -2.41 17.45
C MET A 1 15.32 -1.87 16.06
N GLU A 2 15.81 -2.74 15.17
CA GLU A 2 15.99 -2.43 13.76
C GLU A 2 14.74 -2.93 13.01
N TYR A 3 14.20 -2.10 12.12
CA TYR A 3 13.07 -2.45 11.26
C TYR A 3 13.58 -2.63 9.83
N ASP A 4 12.92 -3.49 9.05
CA ASP A 4 13.24 -3.64 7.63
C ASP A 4 12.55 -2.52 6.83
N ASP A 5 13.35 -1.56 6.37
CA ASP A 5 12.89 -0.44 5.56
C ASP A 5 12.11 -0.89 4.31
N LYS A 6 12.46 -2.03 3.71
CA LYS A 6 11.77 -2.52 2.49
C LYS A 6 10.35 -2.97 2.83
N LEU A 7 10.16 -3.63 3.97
CA LEU A 7 8.83 -4.02 4.43
C LEU A 7 8.00 -2.79 4.82
N ILE A 8 8.62 -1.77 5.41
CA ILE A 8 7.97 -0.48 5.70
C ILE A 8 7.52 0.19 4.40
N GLU A 9 8.40 0.23 3.40
CA GLU A 9 8.11 0.81 2.08
C GLU A 9 6.95 0.09 1.38
N GLU A 10 6.97 -1.25 1.33
CA GLU A 10 5.88 -2.06 0.78
C GLU A 10 4.55 -1.79 1.50
N ALA A 11 4.57 -1.73 2.84
CA ALA A 11 3.38 -1.45 3.63
C ALA A 11 2.85 -0.03 3.36
N ILE A 12 3.72 0.97 3.23
CA ILE A 12 3.31 2.34 2.90
C ILE A 12 2.70 2.41 1.50
N LEU A 13 3.30 1.76 0.49
CA LEU A 13 2.71 1.70 -0.85
C LEU A 13 1.31 1.08 -0.84
N ALA A 14 1.14 -0.01 -0.09
CA ALA A 14 -0.15 -0.67 0.09
C ALA A 14 -1.20 0.24 0.75
N LEU A 15 -0.81 0.98 1.79
CA LEU A 15 -1.70 1.95 2.46
C LEU A 15 -2.06 3.11 1.53
N LEU A 16 -1.10 3.64 0.76
CA LEU A 16 -1.35 4.71 -0.20
C LEU A 16 -2.37 4.29 -1.25
N VAL A 17 -2.25 3.09 -1.81
CA VAL A 17 -3.23 2.57 -2.78
C VAL A 17 -4.59 2.31 -2.14
N THR A 18 -4.61 1.67 -0.96
CA THR A 18 -5.86 1.32 -0.24
C THR A 18 -6.70 2.55 0.09
N PHE A 19 -6.06 3.66 0.45
CA PHE A 19 -6.74 4.92 0.78
C PHE A 19 -6.67 5.97 -0.33
N SER A 20 -6.29 5.56 -1.55
CA SER A 20 -6.31 6.46 -2.69
C SER A 20 -7.74 6.80 -3.13
N PHE A 21 -7.89 7.99 -3.72
CA PHE A 21 -9.12 8.53 -4.27
C PHE A 21 -8.84 9.08 -5.68
N ASP A 22 -9.87 9.49 -6.41
CA ASP A 22 -9.74 10.06 -7.78
C ASP A 22 -8.85 9.24 -8.73
N ASN A 23 -8.93 7.90 -8.65
CA ASN A 23 -8.12 6.96 -9.44
C ASN A 23 -6.60 7.02 -9.20
N GLY A 24 -6.15 7.39 -8.00
CA GLY A 24 -4.75 7.27 -7.60
C GLY A 24 -4.17 8.49 -6.88
N ASN A 25 -4.97 9.50 -6.54
CA ASN A 25 -4.57 10.56 -5.65
C ASN A 25 -4.56 10.05 -4.19
N ALA A 26 -3.52 10.34 -3.42
CA ALA A 26 -3.45 9.92 -2.02
C ALA A 26 -2.81 11.00 -1.16
N TRP A 27 -3.26 11.12 0.10
CA TRP A 27 -2.67 12.06 1.05
C TRP A 27 -1.21 11.69 1.32
N LYS A 28 -0.31 12.68 1.21
CA LYS A 28 1.07 12.48 1.63
C LYS A 28 1.16 12.75 3.13
N GLY A 29 1.59 11.76 3.90
CA GLY A 29 1.63 11.87 5.36
C GLY A 29 2.56 10.88 6.05
N PHE A 30 3.34 10.13 5.27
CA PHE A 30 4.33 9.19 5.77
C PHE A 30 5.72 9.82 5.81
N ASP A 31 6.66 9.08 6.39
CA ASP A 31 8.07 9.47 6.46
C ASP A 31 8.64 9.90 5.09
N PHE A 32 9.45 10.96 5.11
CA PHE A 32 9.94 11.61 3.90
C PHE A 32 10.90 10.71 3.10
N GLU A 33 11.76 9.96 3.78
CA GLU A 33 12.73 9.09 3.12
C GLU A 33 12.02 7.95 2.41
N THR A 34 11.04 7.33 3.06
CA THR A 34 10.25 6.26 2.44
C THR A 34 9.47 6.76 1.22
N MET A 35 8.83 7.93 1.33
CA MET A 35 8.13 8.54 0.19
C MET A 35 9.09 8.89 -0.96
N SER A 36 10.33 9.28 -0.64
CA SER A 36 11.36 9.56 -1.65
C SER A 36 11.78 8.29 -2.39
N ARG A 37 12.02 7.18 -1.68
CA ARG A 37 12.33 5.89 -2.29
C ARG A 37 11.19 5.38 -3.18
N LEU A 38 9.93 5.51 -2.74
CA LEU A 38 8.76 5.19 -3.58
C LEU A 38 8.69 6.01 -4.87
N HIS A 39 9.12 7.27 -4.83
CA HIS A 39 9.25 8.09 -6.05
C HIS A 39 10.40 7.57 -6.92
N GLU A 40 11.57 7.28 -6.34
CA GLU A 40 12.73 6.75 -7.08
C GLU A 40 12.40 5.43 -7.78
N HIS A 41 11.57 4.59 -7.17
CA HIS A 41 11.02 3.38 -7.76
C HIS A 41 9.95 3.62 -8.84
N GLY A 42 9.52 4.88 -9.03
CA GLY A 42 8.53 5.24 -10.04
C GLY A 42 7.09 4.91 -9.64
N PHE A 43 6.81 4.61 -8.36
CA PHE A 43 5.47 4.25 -7.89
C PHE A 43 4.58 5.45 -7.57
N ILE A 44 5.18 6.58 -7.21
CA ILE A 44 4.45 7.82 -6.94
C ILE A 44 5.10 9.02 -7.63
N SER A 45 4.30 10.06 -7.85
CA SER A 45 4.78 11.39 -8.24
C SER A 45 5.65 12.00 -7.14
N ASN A 46 6.51 12.96 -7.51
CA ASN A 46 7.42 13.61 -6.57
C ASN A 46 6.73 14.16 -5.32
N PRO A 47 7.02 13.63 -4.10
CA PRO A 47 6.40 14.07 -2.86
C PRO A 47 6.92 15.43 -2.38
N VAL A 48 8.07 15.89 -2.89
CA VAL A 48 8.75 17.14 -2.53
C VAL A 48 8.11 18.33 -3.25
N ASN A 49 6.89 18.63 -2.85
CA ASN A 49 6.10 19.73 -3.40
C ASN A 49 5.23 20.40 -2.31
N LYS A 50 4.50 21.47 -2.65
CA LYS A 50 3.60 22.16 -1.71
C LYS A 50 2.20 21.53 -1.60
N ASN A 51 1.89 20.55 -2.45
CA ASN A 51 0.58 19.91 -2.49
C ASN A 51 0.43 18.98 -1.28
N LYS A 52 -0.79 18.84 -0.76
CA LYS A 52 -1.08 17.93 0.36
C LYS A 52 -1.16 16.47 -0.05
N SER A 53 -1.26 16.20 -1.35
CA SER A 53 -1.40 14.86 -1.90
C SER A 53 -0.38 14.60 -3.01
N ILE A 54 -0.24 13.32 -3.33
CA ILE A 54 0.56 12.80 -4.43
C ILE A 54 -0.33 11.97 -5.34
N TRP A 55 0.15 11.71 -6.54
CA TRP A 55 -0.45 10.75 -7.46
C TRP A 55 0.37 9.47 -7.45
N LEU A 56 -0.28 8.33 -7.34
CA LEU A 56 0.28 7.03 -7.68
C LEU A 56 0.41 6.93 -9.20
N THR A 57 1.49 6.32 -9.67
CA THR A 57 1.65 5.98 -11.08
C THR A 57 0.84 4.73 -11.41
N ALA A 58 0.71 4.40 -12.69
CA ALA A 58 0.06 3.14 -13.10
C ALA A 58 0.77 1.92 -12.48
N GLU A 59 2.11 1.93 -12.42
CA GLU A 59 2.88 0.87 -11.80
C GLU A 59 2.69 0.83 -10.28
N GLY A 60 2.72 2.00 -9.62
CA GLY A 60 2.51 2.07 -8.17
C GLY A 60 1.11 1.62 -7.74
N LEU A 61 0.09 1.95 -8.52
CA LEU A 61 -1.27 1.45 -8.33
C LEU A 61 -1.33 -0.08 -8.42
N GLU A 62 -0.70 -0.66 -9.44
CA GLU A 62 -0.73 -2.09 -9.67
C GLU A 62 0.04 -2.86 -8.60
N ARG A 63 1.30 -2.46 -8.35
CA ARG A 63 2.16 -3.03 -7.31
C ARG A 63 1.51 -2.90 -5.92
N GLY A 64 1.02 -1.70 -5.60
CA GLY A 64 0.43 -1.43 -4.30
C GLY A 64 -0.86 -2.20 -4.07
N ARG A 65 -1.69 -2.43 -5.09
CA ARG A 65 -2.87 -3.32 -4.98
C ARG A 65 -2.46 -4.76 -4.67
N GLN A 66 -1.49 -5.31 -5.39
CA GLN A 66 -1.01 -6.68 -5.15
C GLN A 66 -0.48 -6.85 -3.73
N ILE A 67 0.25 -5.86 -3.21
CA ILE A 67 0.74 -5.88 -1.83
C ILE A 67 -0.42 -5.71 -0.84
N ALA A 68 -1.36 -4.79 -1.10
CA ALA A 68 -2.54 -4.59 -0.25
C ALA A 68 -3.41 -5.83 -0.16
N ASP A 69 -3.65 -6.54 -1.27
CA ASP A 69 -4.39 -7.81 -1.28
C ASP A 69 -3.68 -8.86 -0.42
N ARG A 70 -2.34 -8.94 -0.51
CA ARG A 70 -1.53 -9.87 0.30
C ARG A 70 -1.55 -9.51 1.80
N LEU A 71 -1.52 -8.23 2.15
CA LEU A 71 -1.37 -7.76 3.53
C LEU A 71 -2.70 -7.58 4.26
N PHE A 72 -3.73 -7.11 3.55
CA PHE A 72 -5.00 -6.66 4.10
C PHE A 72 -6.20 -7.42 3.55
N GLY A 73 -6.00 -8.32 2.58
CA GLY A 73 -7.05 -9.18 2.07
C GLY A 73 -7.61 -10.08 3.17
N VAL A 74 -8.94 -10.09 3.30
CA VAL A 74 -9.61 -11.00 4.23
C VAL A 74 -9.62 -12.39 3.60
N SER A 75 -8.75 -13.27 4.09
CA SER A 75 -8.94 -14.70 3.87
C SER A 75 -10.18 -15.12 4.65
N THR A 76 -11.31 -15.32 3.97
CA THR A 76 -12.43 -16.04 4.58
C THR A 76 -11.92 -17.44 4.87
N GLN A 77 -11.48 -17.70 6.10
CA GLN A 77 -11.51 -19.05 6.63
C GLN A 77 -12.98 -19.44 6.61
N VAL A 78 -13.42 -20.09 5.53
CA VAL A 78 -14.62 -20.90 5.59
C VAL A 78 -14.26 -22.01 6.53
N GLU A 79 -14.66 -21.85 7.79
CA GLU A 79 -14.62 -22.92 8.78
C GLU A 79 -15.40 -24.09 8.17
N HIS A 80 -14.69 -25.11 7.70
CA HIS A 80 -15.27 -26.42 7.47
C HIS A 80 -15.54 -27.05 8.84
N GLY A 81 -16.54 -26.50 9.54
CA GLY A 81 -17.27 -27.21 10.59
C GLY A 81 -18.19 -28.22 9.92
N SER A 82 -17.64 -29.33 9.47
CA SER A 82 -18.43 -30.52 9.11
C SER A 82 -18.17 -31.62 10.12
N ASP A 83 -18.48 -31.34 11.38
CA ASP A 83 -18.89 -32.36 12.34
C ASP A 83 -20.37 -32.16 12.61
N SER A 84 -21.19 -33.06 12.09
CA SER A 84 -22.38 -33.52 12.78
C SER A 84 -22.63 -34.96 12.36
N ASP A 85 -22.22 -35.86 13.24
CA ASP A 85 -22.77 -37.21 13.37
C ASP A 85 -24.29 -37.21 13.19
N THR A 86 -24.79 -38.17 12.40
CA THR A 86 -26.00 -38.97 12.69
C THR A 86 -25.86 -40.30 11.96
#